data_AF-A0A928ZK50-F1
#
_entry.id   AF-A0A928ZK50-F1
#
_cell.length_a   1.000
_cell.length_b   1.000
_cell.length_c   1.000
_cell.angle_alpha   90.00
_cell.angle_beta   90.00
_cell.angle_gamma   90.00
#
_symmetry.space_group_name_H-M   'P 1'
#
loop_
_entity.id
_entity.type
_entity.pdbx_description
1 polymer ?
#
loop_
_entity_poly.entity_id
_entity_poly.type
_entity_poly.pdbx_seq_one_letter_code
_entity_poly.pdbx_strand_id
1 'polypeptide(L)' 'MEHTLEEFLQRHKTKAVDFGLRAECYNGQWRFYIHPQNVDGETWTFEVNGNQLTCVGVPSTLEQSTGDSL' A
#
# COMPACT_ATOMS: atom_id res chain seq x y z
N MET A 1 -20.10 -10.15 -3.86
CA MET A 1 -19.12 -11.20 -4.21
C MET A 1 -17.79 -10.64 -3.78
N GLU A 2 -17.15 -11.23 -2.79
CA GLU A 2 -15.82 -10.80 -2.37
C GLU A 2 -14.82 -11.31 -3.41
N HIS A 3 -14.00 -10.40 -3.93
CA HIS A 3 -12.91 -10.73 -4.86
C HIS A 3 -11.59 -10.56 -4.14
N THR A 4 -10.71 -11.55 -4.22
CA THR A 4 -9.41 -11.48 -3.54
C THR A 4 -8.35 -10.86 -4.44
N LEU A 5 -7.30 -10.30 -3.83
CA LEU A 5 -6.12 -9.84 -4.58
C LEU A 5 -5.48 -11.00 -5.37
N GLU A 6 -5.49 -12.21 -4.82
CA GLU A 6 -4.96 -13.40 -5.47
C GLU A 6 -5.74 -13.75 -6.76
N GLU A 7 -7.07 -13.74 -6.70
CA GLU A 7 -7.91 -13.97 -7.88
C GLU A 7 -7.63 -12.95 -8.99
N PHE A 8 -7.45 -11.69 -8.61
CA PHE A 8 -7.07 -10.64 -9.54
C PHE A 8 -5.69 -10.91 -10.17
N LEU A 9 -4.68 -11.21 -9.37
CA LEU A 9 -3.33 -11.51 -9.86
C LEU A 9 -3.29 -12.73 -10.79
N GLN A 10 -4.09 -13.77 -10.52
CA GLN A 10 -4.20 -14.94 -11.39
C GLN A 10 -4.73 -14.61 -12.79
N ARG A 11 -5.64 -13.63 -12.90
CA ARG A 11 -6.17 -13.15 -14.19
C ARG A 11 -5.12 -12.38 -14.99
N HIS A 12 -4.20 -11.71 -14.31
CA HIS A 12 -3.17 -10.86 -14.93
C HIS A 12 -1.76 -11.47 -14.90
N LYS A 13 -1.63 -12.77 -14.60
CA LYS A 13 -0.35 -13.49 -14.38
C LYS A 13 0.69 -13.38 -15.51
N THR A 14 0.31 -12.93 -16.70
CA THR A 14 1.20 -12.78 -17.85
C THR A 14 1.90 -11.41 -17.88
N LYS A 15 1.58 -10.51 -16.96
CA LYS A 15 2.09 -9.14 -16.91
C LYS A 15 2.44 -8.75 -15.48
N ALA A 16 3.37 -7.82 -15.33
CA ALA A 16 3.52 -7.09 -14.08
C ALA A 16 2.26 -6.23 -13.86
N VAL A 17 1.82 -6.15 -12.60
CA VAL A 17 0.75 -5.22 -12.21
C VAL A 17 1.31 -4.29 -11.15
N ASP A 18 1.37 -3.02 -11.50
CA ASP A 18 1.71 -1.96 -10.56
C ASP A 18 0.46 -1.58 -9.75
N PHE A 19 0.66 -1.17 -8.51
CA PHE A 19 -0.43 -0.71 -7.64
C PHE A 19 -0.12 0.68 -7.10
N GLY A 20 -1.16 1.54 -7.10
CA GLY A 20 -1.16 2.77 -6.34
C GLY A 20 -1.66 2.50 -4.93
N LEU A 21 -1.02 3.15 -3.93
CA LEU A 21 -1.49 3.14 -2.55
C LEU A 21 -2.31 4.39 -2.28
N ARG A 22 -3.49 4.21 -1.70
CA ARG A 22 -4.28 5.28 -1.09
C ARG A 22 -4.33 5.05 0.41
N ALA A 23 -4.02 6.07 1.18
CA ALA A 23 -4.26 6.12 2.61
C ALA A 23 -5.32 7.18 2.91
N GLU A 24 -6.31 6.83 3.72
CA GLU A 24 -7.31 7.77 4.21
C GLU A 24 -7.57 7.56 5.70
N CYS A 25 -7.83 8.66 6.41
CA CYS A 25 -8.24 8.61 7.81
C CYS A 25 -9.76 8.76 7.87
N TYR A 26 -10.44 7.71 8.33
CA TYR A 26 -11.90 7.66 8.45
C TYR A 26 -12.27 7.32 9.89
N ASN A 27 -13.04 8.19 10.55
CA ASN A 27 -13.42 8.05 11.96
C ASN A 27 -12.22 7.81 12.91
N GLY A 28 -11.11 8.50 12.66
CA GLY A 28 -9.89 8.39 13.48
C GLY A 28 -9.09 7.11 13.25
N GLN A 29 -9.48 6.27 12.30
CA GLN A 29 -8.75 5.07 11.91
C GLN A 29 -8.18 5.24 10.49
N TRP A 30 -6.90 4.93 10.34
CA TRP A 30 -6.28 4.86 9.03
C TRP A 30 -6.76 3.60 8.29
N ARG A 31 -7.12 3.78 7.03
CA ARG A 31 -7.45 2.72 6.08
C ARG A 31 -6.53 2.85 4.89
N PHE A 32 -6.10 1.70 4.39
CA PHE A 32 -5.21 1.61 3.24
C PHE A 32 -5.91 0.85 2.15
N TYR A 33 -5.79 1.36 0.93
CA TYR A 33 -6.35 0.77 -0.26
C TYR A 33 -5.28 0.66 -1.32
N ILE A 34 -5.30 -0.44 -2.06
CA ILE A 34 -4.51 -0.57 -3.28
C ILE A 34 -5.43 -0.63 -4.49
N HIS A 35 -5.00 0.00 -5.57
CA HIS A 35 -5.70 -0.03 -6.84
C HIS A 35 -4.69 -0.32 -7.96
N PRO A 36 -5.00 -1.22 -8.91
CA PRO A 36 -4.15 -1.47 -10.06
C PRO A 36 -3.87 -0.18 -10.84
N GLN A 37 -2.64 -0.05 -11.34
CA GLN A 37 -2.24 0.99 -12.28
C GLN A 37 -1.91 0.37 -13.63
N ASN A 38 -2.23 1.09 -14.71
CA ASN A 38 -1.89 0.70 -16.08
C ASN A 38 -2.47 -0.67 -16.53
N VAL A 39 -3.56 -1.12 -15.89
CA VAL A 39 -4.35 -2.27 -16.32
C VAL A 39 -5.62 -1.74 -16.98
N ASP A 40 -5.69 -1.83 -18.30
CA ASP A 40 -6.80 -1.26 -19.08
C ASP A 40 -8.17 -1.75 -18.61
N GLY A 41 -9.06 -0.80 -18.30
CA GLY A 41 -10.43 -1.05 -17.90
C GLY A 41 -10.61 -1.58 -16.48
N GLU A 42 -9.53 -1.75 -15.71
CA GLU A 42 -9.60 -2.26 -14.34
C GLU A 42 -10.00 -1.16 -13.36
N THR A 43 -11.00 -1.47 -12.52
CA THR A 43 -11.58 -0.53 -11.56
C THR A 43 -11.61 -1.08 -10.14
N TRP A 44 -11.05 -2.27 -9.92
CA TRP A 44 -11.04 -2.91 -8.59
C TRP A 44 -10.19 -2.11 -7.62
N THR A 45 -10.71 -1.95 -6.40
CA THR A 45 -10.02 -1.34 -5.27
C THR A 45 -10.08 -2.32 -4.12
N PHE A 46 -8.93 -2.62 -3.52
CA PHE A 46 -8.82 -3.59 -2.43
C PHE A 46 -8.48 -2.85 -1.14
N GLU A 47 -9.26 -3.09 -0.10
CA GLU A 47 -8.91 -2.66 1.25
C GLU A 47 -7.87 -3.60 1.84
N VAL A 48 -6.80 -3.03 2.39
CA VAL A 48 -5.74 -3.78 3.06
C VAL A 48 -6.19 -4.03 4.50
N ASN A 49 -6.67 -5.24 4.77
CA ASN A 49 -7.04 -5.63 6.12
C ASN A 49 -5.78 -6.01 6.94
N GLY A 50 -5.58 -5.33 8.06
CA GLY A 50 -4.50 -5.63 9.00
C GLY A 50 -3.37 -4.60 9.09
N ASN A 51 -3.37 -3.53 8.27
CA ASN A 51 -2.60 -2.27 8.33
C ASN A 51 -1.15 -2.29 8.89
N GLN A 52 -0.50 -3.45 8.94
CA GLN A 52 0.81 -3.59 9.54
C GLN A 52 1.86 -3.30 8.46
N LEU A 53 2.63 -2.23 8.68
CA LEU A 53 3.77 -1.89 7.85
C LEU A 53 5.04 -2.31 8.59
N THR A 54 5.80 -3.22 7.98
CA THR A 54 7.14 -3.57 8.44
C THR A 54 8.16 -2.75 7.66
N CYS A 55 8.83 -1.81 8.32
CA CYS A 55 9.94 -1.08 7.71
C CYS A 55 11.16 -2.01 7.61
N VAL A 56 11.54 -2.39 6.39
CA VAL A 56 12.67 -3.32 6.14
C VAL A 56 14.01 -2.62 5.92
N GLY A 57 14.04 -1.29 6.02
CA GLY A 57 15.27 -0.50 5.92
C GLY A 57 14.99 0.98 6.11
N VAL A 58 15.77 1.63 6.99
CA VAL A 58 15.78 3.08 7.16
C VAL A 58 17.12 3.58 6.63
N PRO A 59 17.18 4.59 5.76
CA PRO A 59 18.44 5.24 5.40
C PRO A 59 19.12 5.75 6.68
N SER A 60 20.42 5.48 6.84
CA SER A 60 21.21 5.81 8.03
C SER A 60 21.32 7.31 8.36
N THR A 61 20.65 8.18 7.61
CA THR A 61 20.69 9.64 7.74
C THR A 61 19.62 10.21 8.70
N LEU A 62 18.77 9.39 9.31
CA LEU A 62 17.76 9.86 10.27
C LEU A 62 18.20 9.81 11.75
N GLU A 63 19.44 9.41 12.06
CA GLU A 63 19.93 9.32 13.45
C GLU A 63 20.53 10.61 14.04
N GLN A 64 20.60 11.73 13.31
CA GLN A 64 21.25 12.97 13.80
C GLN A 64 20.36 14.22 13.81
N SER A 65 19.23 14.20 14.50
CA SER A 65 18.55 15.47 14.87
C SER A 65 17.97 15.52 16.28
N THR A 66 18.53 14.77 17.22
CA THR A 66 18.31 14.99 18.66
C THR A 66 19.66 15.07 19.36
N GLY A 67 20.29 16.22 19.23
CA GLY A 67 21.56 16.54 19.87
C GLY A 67 21.93 17.98 19.62
N ASP A 68 21.31 18.89 20.39
CA ASP A 68 21.95 20.05 21.05
C ASP A 68 20.90 21.11 21.37
N SER A 69 20.37 21.05 22.61
CA SER A 69 19.94 22.25 23.32
C SER A 69 21.06 22.60 24.30
N LEU A 70 21.78 23.68 24.01
CA LEU A 70 22.63 24.39 24.99
C LEU A 70 21.76 25.22 25.94
#